data_AF-A0A967K5H0-F1
#
_entry.id   AF-A0A967K5H0-F1
#
_cell.length_a   1.000
_cell.length_b   1.000
_cell.length_c   1.000
_cell.angle_alpha   90.00
_cell.angle_beta   90.00
_cell.angle_gamma   90.00
#
_symmetry.space_group_name_H-M   'P 1'
#
loop_
_entity.id
_entity.type
_entity.pdbx_description
1 polymer ?
#
loop_
_entity_poly.entity_id
_entity_poly.type
_entity_poly.pdbx_seq_one_letter_code
_entity_poly.pdbx_strand_id
1 'polypeptide(L)' 'SEFLCDLPQDPYFSEQWHLHNTGQNGGLEDADIDMPESWDLKPEEHSTLLAILDFGFDMQHEDLKADWAYWP' A
#
# COMPACT_ATOMS: atom_id res chain seq x y z
N SER A 1 14.31 -5.77 -14.93
CA SER A 1 14.74 -4.49 -14.36
C SER A 1 13.46 -3.75 -14.13
N GLU A 2 12.92 -3.93 -12.93
CA GLU A 2 11.65 -3.34 -12.55
C GLU A 2 11.88 -1.83 -12.35
N PHE A 3 10.90 -1.03 -12.71
CA PHE A 3 11.03 0.42 -12.74
C PHE A 3 11.03 0.95 -11.30
N LEU A 4 12.21 1.01 -10.67
CA LEU A 4 12.39 1.41 -9.27
C LEU A 4 12.24 2.92 -8.97
N CYS A 5 11.79 3.75 -9.92
CA CYS A 5 11.92 5.21 -9.76
C CYS A 5 10.87 5.87 -8.85
N ASP A 6 9.78 5.18 -8.49
CA ASP A 6 8.65 5.79 -7.77
C ASP A 6 8.13 4.97 -6.57
N LEU A 7 9.03 4.31 -5.83
CA LEU A 7 8.63 3.63 -4.58
C LEU A 7 8.22 4.64 -3.48
N PRO A 8 7.24 4.28 -2.62
CA PRO A 8 6.83 5.10 -1.49
C PRO A 8 8.00 5.47 -0.59
N GLN A 9 7.99 6.70 -0.08
CA GLN A 9 8.97 7.16 0.92
C GLN A 9 8.54 6.83 2.36
N ASP A 10 7.55 5.94 2.54
CA ASP A 10 7.16 5.47 3.86
C ASP A 10 8.35 4.75 4.54
N PRO A 11 8.72 5.10 5.80
CA PRO A 11 9.89 4.54 6.46
C PRO A 11 9.89 3.01 6.59
N TYR A 12 8.71 2.38 6.59
CA TYR A 12 8.54 0.94 6.74
C TYR A 12 8.24 0.23 5.42
N PHE A 13 8.21 0.93 4.29
CA PHE A 13 7.91 0.34 2.98
C PHE A 13 8.82 -0.85 2.64
N SER A 14 10.12 -0.78 2.95
CA SER A 14 11.06 -1.88 2.69
C SER A 14 10.73 -3.17 3.45
N GLU A 15 9.96 -3.09 4.53
CA GLU A 15 9.52 -4.23 5.33
C GLU A 15 8.21 -4.85 4.81
N GLN A 16 7.48 -4.14 3.92
CA GLN A 16 6.20 -4.54 3.38
C GLN A 16 6.35 -5.53 2.21
N TRP A 17 6.89 -6.72 2.51
CA TRP A 17 7.13 -7.80 1.54
C TRP A 17 5.91 -8.16 0.70
N HIS A 18 4.70 -8.00 1.24
CA HIS A 18 3.48 -8.33 0.53
C HIS A 18 3.23 -7.39 -0.66
N LEU A 19 3.81 -6.18 -0.68
CA LEU A 19 3.69 -5.23 -1.78
C LEU A 19 4.84 -5.35 -2.78
N HIS A 20 6.06 -5.57 -2.27
CA HIS A 20 7.29 -5.70 -3.06
C HIS A 20 8.32 -6.55 -2.28
N ASN A 21 8.63 -7.73 -2.81
CA ASN A 21 9.42 -8.76 -2.18
C ASN A 21 10.74 -8.95 -2.92
N THR A 22 11.77 -8.28 -2.41
CA THR A 22 13.15 -8.43 -2.86
C THR A 22 13.91 -9.52 -2.11
N GLY A 23 13.19 -10.46 -1.47
CA GLY A 23 13.78 -11.49 -0.60
C GLY A 23 14.28 -10.95 0.75
N GLN A 24 13.80 -9.77 1.18
CA GLN A 24 14.32 -9.02 2.34
C GLN A 24 14.32 -9.82 3.66
N ASN A 25 13.45 -10.83 3.78
CA ASN A 25 13.32 -11.68 4.95
C ASN A 25 13.66 -13.16 4.66
N GLY A 26 14.40 -13.44 3.58
CA GLY A 26 14.76 -14.80 3.16
C GLY A 26 13.61 -15.57 2.51
N GLY A 27 12.56 -14.87 2.06
CA GLY A 27 11.49 -15.42 1.23
C GLY A 27 11.94 -15.70 -0.20
N LEU A 28 11.05 -16.29 -1.00
CA LEU A 28 11.23 -16.35 -2.45
C LEU A 28 11.05 -14.93 -3.01
N GLU A 29 12.06 -14.41 -3.69
CA GLU A 29 11.96 -13.15 -4.44
C GLU A 29 10.77 -13.20 -5.40
N ASP A 30 10.11 -12.05 -5.62
CA ASP A 30 8.98 -11.93 -6.57
C ASP A 30 7.68 -12.63 -6.10
N ALA A 31 7.66 -13.14 -4.87
CA ALA A 31 6.45 -13.70 -4.27
C ALA A 31 5.64 -12.60 -3.54
N ASP A 32 5.12 -11.64 -4.29
CA ASP A 32 4.28 -10.55 -3.81
C ASP A 32 3.05 -10.30 -4.73
N ILE A 33 2.47 -9.10 -4.73
CA ILE A 33 1.29 -8.75 -5.55
C ILE A 33 1.60 -7.70 -6.64
N ASP A 34 2.87 -7.45 -6.95
CA ASP A 34 3.36 -6.56 -8.02
C ASP A 34 2.78 -5.14 -7.90
N MET A 35 2.73 -4.61 -6.67
CA MET A 35 2.09 -3.31 -6.44
C MET A 35 2.85 -2.13 -7.06
N PRO A 36 4.19 -2.04 -7.00
CA PRO A 36 4.94 -0.99 -7.68
C PRO A 36 4.59 -0.86 -9.16
N GLU A 37 4.43 -1.97 -9.87
CA GLU A 37 4.04 -2.05 -11.28
C GLU A 37 2.61 -1.55 -11.50
N SER A 38 1.73 -1.84 -10.54
CA SER A 38 0.32 -1.50 -10.60
C SER A 38 0.04 -0.01 -10.35
N TRP A 39 0.85 0.68 -9.54
CA TRP A 39 0.58 2.07 -9.18
C TRP A 39 0.69 3.03 -10.35
N ASP A 40 1.50 2.69 -11.36
CA ASP A 40 1.59 3.43 -12.62
C ASP A 40 0.35 3.23 -13.51
N LEU A 41 -0.41 2.15 -13.29
CA LEU A 41 -1.66 1.86 -13.97
C LEU A 41 -2.78 2.68 -13.30
N LYS A 42 -2.85 3.97 -13.63
CA LYS A 42 -3.85 4.91 -13.10
C LYS A 42 -5.26 4.28 -13.06
N PRO A 43 -5.84 4.03 -11.87
CA PRO A 43 -7.26 3.77 -11.78
C PRO A 43 -7.98 5.09 -11.99
N GLU A 44 -8.84 5.15 -13.02
CA GLU A 44 -9.81 6.23 -13.11
C GLU A 44 -10.78 6.06 -11.93
N GLU A 45 -10.71 7.00 -10.98
CA GLU A 45 -11.61 7.20 -9.81
C GLU A 45 -11.21 6.53 -8.47
N HIS A 46 -10.80 7.38 -7.50
CA HIS A 46 -10.53 7.03 -6.10
C HIS A 46 -11.81 6.99 -5.22
N SER A 47 -12.96 6.62 -5.77
CA SER A 47 -14.25 6.69 -5.07
C SER A 47 -14.73 5.38 -4.44
N THR A 48 -13.83 4.43 -4.20
CA THR A 48 -14.18 3.14 -3.60
C THR A 48 -14.31 3.25 -2.08
N LEU A 49 -15.52 3.03 -1.56
CA LEU A 49 -15.76 2.94 -0.12
C LEU A 49 -15.57 1.49 0.37
N LEU A 50 -14.63 1.28 1.29
CA LEU A 50 -14.35 0.00 1.92
C LEU A 50 -14.83 0.02 3.39
N ALA A 51 -15.57 -1.01 3.82
CA ALA A 51 -16.01 -1.16 5.20
C ALA A 51 -15.24 -2.29 5.91
N ILE A 52 -14.64 -1.98 7.06
CA ILE A 52 -13.96 -2.95 7.94
C ILE A 52 -14.90 -3.28 9.10
N LEU A 53 -15.40 -4.51 9.14
CA LEU A 53 -16.27 -5.00 10.22
C LEU A 53 -15.42 -5.73 11.26
N ASP A 54 -14.91 -4.99 12.23
CA ASP A 54 -14.03 -5.49 13.30
C ASP A 54 -14.39 -4.83 14.65
N PHE A 55 -13.58 -5.04 15.70
CA PHE A 55 -13.79 -4.51 17.05
C PHE A 55 -13.67 -2.98 17.17
N GLY A 56 -13.13 -2.31 16.15
CA GLY A 56 -12.99 -0.86 16.10
C GLY A 56 -12.01 -0.42 15.02
N PHE A 57 -11.86 0.90 14.87
CA PHE A 57 -10.95 1.54 13.92
C PHE A 57 -10.43 2.84 14.54
N ASP A 58 -9.11 3.02 14.59
CA ASP A 58 -8.53 4.28 15.08
C ASP A 58 -8.57 5.34 13.98
N MET A 59 -9.60 6.17 14.04
CA MET A 59 -9.81 7.26 13.10
C MET A 59 -8.75 8.37 13.21
N GLN A 60 -7.94 8.41 14.27
CA GLN A 60 -6.97 9.47 14.50
C GLN A 60 -5.54 9.09 14.11
N HIS A 61 -5.30 7.83 13.71
CA HIS A 61 -3.98 7.37 13.30
C HIS A 61 -3.44 8.18 12.11
N GLU A 62 -2.17 8.61 12.18
CA GLU A 62 -1.57 9.53 11.19
C GLU A 62 -1.61 8.97 9.76
N ASP A 63 -1.39 7.66 9.63
CA ASP A 63 -1.37 6.94 8.34
C ASP A 63 -2.76 6.60 7.78
N LEU A 64 -3.84 6.89 8.52
CA LEU A 64 -5.23 6.56 8.11
C LEU A 64 -6.15 7.78 8.06
N LYS A 65 -5.83 8.83 8.80
CA LYS A 65 -6.68 10.02 8.95
C LYS A 65 -6.95 10.72 7.62
N ALA A 66 -5.97 10.76 6.73
CA ALA A 66 -6.12 11.42 5.43
C ALA A 66 -7.14 10.71 4.52
N ASP A 67 -7.33 9.38 4.67
CA ASP A 67 -8.13 8.59 3.74
C ASP A 67 -9.63 8.74 3.95
N TRP A 68 -10.07 8.93 5.21
CA TRP A 68 -11.50 9.08 5.52
C TRP A 68 -11.92 10.54 5.75
N ALA A 69 -10.99 11.45 6.05
CA ALA A 69 -11.31 12.84 6.40
C ALA A 69 -11.81 13.69 5.22
N TYR A 70 -11.62 13.25 3.98
CA TYR A 70 -12.07 13.94 2.76
C TYR A 70 -13.29 13.29 2.09
N TRP A 71 -13.91 12.29 2.73
CA TRP A 71 -15.18 11.74 2.28
C TRP A 71 -16.33 12.68 2.71
N PRO A 72 -17.18 13.17 1.78
CA PRO A 72 -18.30 14.07 2.09
C PRO A 72 -19.42 13.41 2.90
#